data_AF-A0A382A6W9-F1
#
_entry.id   AF-A0A382A6W9-F1
#
_cell.length_a   1.000
_cell.length_b   1.000
_cell.length_c   1.000
_cell.angle_alpha   90.00
_cell.angle_beta   90.00
_cell.angle_gamma   90.00
#
_symmetry.space_group_name_H-M   'P 1'
#
loop_
_entity.id
_entity.type
_entity.pdbx_description
1 polymer ?
#
loop_
_entity_poly.entity_id
_entity_poly.type
_entity_poly.pdbx_seq_one_letter_code
_entity_poly.pdbx_strand_id
1 'polypeptide(L)'
;MLEECAGTNCEFLDQLFLDTSMVGRAPILVDCVLAQDEWKISCTAEGAHDEGQLRWTSTATSSVGSGSSWDFPLGEGPVPQEVPVLLEECAGTNCEMLTQKHVDTDRGRTSVMRRACMNGFDHPGPVTFANSPMRFEDIGKLMPYGVMIMGHVTPIDHMYLYPKDFSLGRDAYEVRAIQDGVIFELQPRDTFTDTNTPIPRQWRMEIVHSCTFTSYFDLLTSIHPDLEAAWTSAERLPPGGYPVSAGQVIGWVGAQSLDFGVYDWEVVLPGFVEPSHYEAEPWKIHTVDPFPYFPAEVTEALLEKMERTVEPRAGKIDYDIDGRLVGNWFVKDTGWYAGVEGSWRTWDGHLAIAPDWNDPNEWWFSIGNYEGEYAQLHLLGDQPDPREVSVDSGMVTYLLTPSTTNDSDGVALVEMIGDRTVKVEVFPGLTPDEVVGFTDAVRVYER
;
A
#
# COMPACT_ATOMS: atom_id res chain seq x y z
N MET A 1 -18.20 36.10 -33.08
CA MET A 1 -17.37 37.28 -32.81
C MET A 1 -17.92 37.94 -31.58
N LEU A 2 -17.11 38.04 -30.53
CA LEU A 2 -17.39 38.83 -29.35
C LEU A 2 -16.69 40.18 -29.54
N GLU A 3 -17.41 41.28 -29.34
CA GLU A 3 -16.82 42.61 -29.20
C GLU A 3 -16.91 43.03 -27.74
N GLU A 4 -15.83 43.59 -27.21
CA GLU A 4 -15.86 44.28 -25.94
C GLU A 4 -15.86 45.78 -26.21
N CYS A 5 -16.87 46.47 -25.68
CA CYS A 5 -17.11 47.88 -25.95
C CYS A 5 -17.03 48.69 -24.66
N ALA A 6 -16.27 49.79 -24.69
CA ALA A 6 -16.27 50.81 -23.65
C ALA A 6 -16.75 52.13 -24.27
N GLY A 7 -18.05 52.41 -24.17
CA GLY A 7 -18.67 53.57 -24.79
C GLY A 7 -18.82 53.41 -26.31
N THR A 8 -18.43 54.42 -27.10
CA THR A 8 -18.54 54.37 -28.58
C THR A 8 -17.32 53.76 -29.28
N ASN A 9 -16.32 53.32 -28.52
CA ASN A 9 -15.18 52.59 -29.06
C ASN A 9 -15.29 51.11 -28.67
N CYS A 10 -15.34 50.26 -29.69
CA CYS A 10 -15.28 48.81 -29.57
C CYS A 10 -13.98 48.35 -30.23
N GLU A 11 -13.26 47.46 -29.57
CA GLU A 11 -12.11 46.77 -30.15
C GLU A 11 -12.45 45.27 -30.30
N PHE A 12 -12.05 44.70 -31.43
CA PHE A 12 -12.20 43.27 -31.67
C PHE A 12 -11.12 42.52 -30.88
N LEU A 13 -11.55 41.68 -29.94
CA LEU A 13 -10.64 40.72 -29.32
C LEU A 13 -10.27 39.66 -30.35
N ASP A 14 -8.96 39.51 -30.51
CA ASP A 14 -8.16 38.63 -31.37
C ASP A 14 -8.93 37.77 -32.40
N GLN A 15 -8.60 37.97 -33.67
CA GLN A 15 -9.06 37.09 -34.74
C GLN A 15 -8.45 35.71 -34.53
N LEU A 16 -9.25 34.78 -33.98
CA LEU A 16 -9.02 33.36 -34.17
C LEU A 16 -9.05 33.10 -35.69
N PHE A 17 -7.87 32.95 -36.28
CA PHE A 17 -7.73 32.35 -37.60
C PHE A 17 -8.21 30.90 -37.48
N LEU A 18 -9.49 30.68 -37.81
CA LEU A 18 -9.99 29.36 -38.11
C LEU A 18 -9.35 28.91 -39.41
N ASP A 19 -8.40 27.98 -39.29
CA ASP A 19 -7.96 27.20 -40.44
C ASP A 19 -9.17 26.38 -40.94
N THR A 20 -9.73 26.80 -42.07
CA THR A 20 -10.89 26.15 -42.68
C THR A 20 -10.55 24.83 -43.38
N SER A 21 -9.32 24.31 -43.23
CA SER A 21 -8.95 22.97 -43.68
C SER A 21 -9.63 21.84 -42.87
N MET A 22 -10.19 22.14 -41.70
CA MET A 22 -10.73 21.16 -40.73
C MET A 22 -12.26 21.16 -40.60
N VAL A 23 -13.01 21.87 -41.45
CA VAL A 23 -14.48 21.85 -41.41
C VAL A 23 -14.98 20.51 -41.96
N GLY A 24 -15.13 19.52 -41.07
CA GLY A 24 -15.78 18.24 -41.39
C GLY A 24 -15.34 17.00 -40.58
N ARG A 25 -14.29 17.06 -39.76
CA ARG A 25 -13.87 15.90 -38.94
C ARG A 25 -14.38 16.04 -37.50
N ALA A 26 -15.14 15.05 -37.04
CA ALA A 26 -15.47 14.92 -35.62
C ALA A 26 -14.16 14.65 -34.83
N PRO A 27 -14.03 15.11 -33.57
CA PRO A 27 -12.88 14.76 -32.75
C PRO A 27 -12.84 13.24 -32.54
N ILE A 28 -11.68 12.63 -32.80
CA ILE A 28 -11.46 11.20 -32.52
C ILE A 28 -11.33 11.04 -31.01
N LEU A 29 -12.22 10.24 -30.42
CA LEU A 29 -12.19 9.90 -29.02
C LEU A 29 -11.36 8.64 -28.84
N VAL A 30 -10.32 8.71 -28.03
CA VAL A 30 -9.45 7.57 -27.72
C VAL A 30 -9.52 7.26 -26.24
N ASP A 31 -9.77 5.99 -25.93
CA ASP A 31 -9.70 5.43 -24.59
C ASP A 31 -8.68 4.29 -24.56
N CYS A 32 -7.91 4.20 -23.48
CA CYS A 32 -6.89 3.18 -23.27
C CYS A 32 -6.89 2.78 -21.80
N VAL A 33 -7.08 1.49 -21.53
CA VAL A 33 -7.22 0.95 -20.17
C VAL A 33 -6.29 -0.24 -19.95
N LEU A 34 -5.75 -0.35 -18.74
CA LEU A 34 -5.07 -1.55 -18.29
C LEU A 34 -6.12 -2.60 -17.89
N ALA A 35 -6.18 -3.71 -18.61
CA ALA A 35 -6.91 -4.90 -18.19
C ALA A 35 -6.00 -5.71 -17.25
N GLN A 36 -6.11 -5.45 -15.94
CA GLN A 36 -5.25 -6.02 -14.90
C GLN A 36 -5.27 -7.56 -14.89
N ASP A 37 -6.45 -8.17 -15.05
CA ASP A 37 -6.62 -9.64 -15.03
C ASP A 37 -5.90 -10.36 -16.19
N GLU A 38 -5.72 -9.68 -17.32
CA GLU A 38 -5.08 -10.23 -18.53
C GLU A 38 -3.68 -9.63 -18.76
N TRP A 39 -3.24 -8.75 -17.86
CA TRP A 39 -1.98 -8.01 -17.92
C TRP A 39 -1.71 -7.40 -19.32
N LYS A 40 -2.71 -6.70 -19.85
CA LYS A 40 -2.65 -6.08 -21.19
C LYS A 40 -3.23 -4.67 -21.19
N ILE A 41 -2.78 -3.85 -22.12
CA ILE A 41 -3.42 -2.56 -22.41
C ILE A 41 -4.38 -2.76 -23.58
N SER A 42 -5.61 -2.28 -23.39
CA SER A 42 -6.67 -2.29 -24.39
C SER A 42 -7.07 -0.87 -24.75
N CYS A 43 -6.99 -0.53 -26.03
CA CYS A 43 -7.32 0.79 -26.55
C CYS A 43 -8.42 0.72 -27.61
N THR A 44 -9.28 1.75 -27.62
CA THR A 44 -10.32 1.96 -28.63
C THR A 44 -10.30 3.41 -29.13
N ALA A 45 -10.63 3.58 -30.40
CA ALA A 45 -10.80 4.88 -31.05
C ALA A 45 -12.17 4.96 -31.71
N GLU A 46 -12.95 5.97 -31.35
CA GLU A 46 -14.25 6.27 -31.93
C GLU A 46 -14.22 7.57 -32.74
N GLY A 47 -15.01 7.63 -33.81
CA GLY A 47 -15.09 8.81 -34.68
C GLY A 47 -14.05 8.88 -35.78
N ALA A 48 -13.21 7.85 -35.96
CA ALA A 48 -12.30 7.76 -37.09
C ALA A 48 -13.05 7.46 -38.39
N HIS A 49 -12.75 8.22 -39.44
CA HIS A 49 -13.45 8.11 -40.74
C HIS A 49 -12.92 6.98 -41.63
N ASP A 50 -11.68 6.51 -41.41
CA ASP A 50 -11.05 5.43 -42.16
C ASP A 50 -10.16 4.58 -41.25
N GLU A 51 -10.74 3.51 -40.69
CA GLU A 51 -10.04 2.60 -39.78
C GLU A 51 -8.83 1.91 -40.43
N GLY A 52 -8.79 1.82 -41.76
CA GLY A 52 -7.69 1.22 -42.52
C GLY A 52 -6.39 2.05 -42.53
N GLN A 53 -6.44 3.29 -42.05
CA GLN A 53 -5.30 4.20 -41.96
C GLN A 53 -4.83 4.42 -40.52
N LEU A 54 -5.53 3.88 -39.52
CA LEU A 54 -5.12 4.02 -38.13
C LEU A 54 -3.97 3.09 -37.79
N ARG A 55 -2.97 3.63 -37.09
CA ARG A 55 -1.80 2.92 -36.60
C ARG A 55 -1.58 3.22 -35.13
N TRP A 56 -1.39 2.18 -34.33
CA TRP A 56 -1.09 2.29 -32.92
C TRP A 56 0.35 1.87 -32.61
N THR A 57 1.01 2.59 -31.71
CA THR A 57 2.33 2.21 -31.20
C THR A 57 2.43 2.47 -29.69
N SER A 58 3.34 1.77 -29.01
CA SER A 58 3.62 2.00 -27.60
C SER A 58 5.08 1.66 -27.30
N THR A 59 5.67 2.27 -26.28
CA THR A 59 7.03 1.93 -25.81
C THR A 59 7.07 0.60 -25.06
N ALA A 60 5.93 0.06 -24.62
CA ALA A 60 5.85 -1.18 -23.86
C ALA A 60 5.82 -2.46 -24.73
N THR A 61 5.69 -2.32 -26.04
CA THR A 61 5.67 -3.45 -26.98
C THR A 61 6.33 -3.08 -28.31
N SER A 62 6.94 -4.07 -28.98
CA SER A 62 7.41 -3.91 -30.36
C SER A 62 6.30 -4.16 -31.40
N SER A 63 5.13 -4.64 -30.98
CA SER A 63 3.98 -4.80 -31.87
C SER A 63 3.38 -3.46 -32.25
N VAL A 64 2.74 -3.42 -33.42
CA VAL A 64 2.06 -2.25 -33.96
C VAL A 64 0.60 -2.64 -34.18
N GLY A 65 -0.32 -1.82 -33.71
CA GLY A 65 -1.76 -2.01 -33.91
C GLY A 65 -2.27 -1.31 -35.17
N SER A 66 -3.43 -1.75 -35.64
CA SER A 66 -4.14 -1.12 -36.76
C SER A 66 -5.65 -1.24 -36.55
N GLY A 67 -6.43 -0.30 -37.09
CA GLY A 67 -7.88 -0.28 -36.91
C GLY A 67 -8.34 0.56 -35.72
N SER A 68 -9.64 0.52 -35.42
CA SER A 68 -10.27 1.28 -34.34
C SER A 68 -10.04 0.70 -32.94
N SER A 69 -9.39 -0.45 -32.81
CA SER A 69 -8.99 -0.98 -31.51
C SER A 69 -7.65 -1.70 -31.57
N TRP A 70 -6.96 -1.72 -30.43
CA TRP A 70 -5.71 -2.44 -30.28
C TRP A 70 -5.49 -2.92 -28.85
N ASP A 71 -5.23 -4.21 -28.72
CA ASP A 71 -4.85 -4.87 -27.48
C ASP A 71 -3.39 -5.34 -27.58
N PHE A 72 -2.60 -5.11 -26.54
CA PHE A 72 -1.26 -5.69 -26.44
C PHE A 72 -0.90 -6.08 -25.01
N PRO A 73 -0.24 -7.23 -24.79
CA PRO A 73 0.19 -7.66 -23.47
C PRO A 73 1.36 -6.80 -22.98
N LEU A 74 1.41 -6.57 -21.68
CA LEU A 74 2.59 -6.05 -20.99
C LEU A 74 3.49 -7.24 -20.62
N GLY A 75 4.81 -7.11 -20.81
CA GLY A 75 5.76 -8.20 -20.53
C GLY A 75 5.85 -8.55 -19.04
N GLU A 76 6.53 -9.66 -18.72
CA GLU A 76 6.86 -10.09 -17.35
C GLU A 76 8.04 -9.31 -16.73
N GLY A 77 8.63 -8.36 -17.47
CA GLY A 77 9.71 -7.50 -16.98
C GLY A 77 9.20 -6.21 -16.34
N PRO A 78 10.08 -5.38 -15.75
CA PRO A 78 9.69 -4.11 -15.14
C PRO A 78 9.03 -3.19 -16.16
N VAL A 79 7.74 -2.93 -15.97
CA VAL A 79 6.96 -2.00 -16.78
C VAL A 79 7.02 -0.62 -16.12
N PRO A 80 7.36 0.45 -16.86
CA PRO A 80 7.32 1.80 -16.31
C PRO A 80 5.94 2.14 -15.77
N GLN A 81 5.83 2.86 -14.65
CA GLN A 81 4.56 3.23 -14.02
C GLN A 81 3.57 3.92 -14.98
N GLU A 82 4.06 4.59 -16.03
CA GLU A 82 3.23 5.07 -17.14
C GLU A 82 3.74 4.57 -18.49
N VAL A 83 2.82 4.00 -19.28
CA VAL A 83 3.06 3.51 -20.63
C VAL A 83 2.37 4.44 -21.63
N PRO A 84 3.11 5.17 -22.47
CA PRO A 84 2.50 5.92 -23.56
C PRO A 84 1.98 4.99 -24.67
N VAL A 85 0.78 5.26 -25.14
CA VAL A 85 0.15 4.67 -26.32
C VAL A 85 -0.21 5.78 -27.30
N LEU A 86 0.30 5.66 -28.51
CA LEU A 86 0.18 6.66 -29.57
C LEU A 86 -0.77 6.13 -30.64
N LEU A 87 -1.67 6.99 -31.10
CA LEU A 87 -2.51 6.77 -32.28
C LEU A 87 -2.09 7.73 -33.38
N GLU A 88 -1.86 7.19 -34.57
CA GLU A 88 -1.50 7.92 -35.78
C GLU A 88 -2.47 7.60 -36.92
N GLU A 89 -2.69 8.55 -37.82
CA GLU A 89 -3.35 8.33 -39.12
C GLU A 89 -2.27 8.31 -40.21
N CYS A 90 -2.16 7.21 -40.94
CA CYS A 90 -1.10 6.96 -41.92
C CYS A 90 -1.65 6.85 -43.34
N ALA A 91 -1.21 7.76 -44.21
CA ALA A 91 -1.39 7.66 -45.65
C ALA A 91 -0.10 7.11 -46.29
N GLY A 92 0.00 5.78 -46.39
CA GLY A 92 1.22 5.12 -46.86
C GLY A 92 2.34 5.19 -45.81
N THR A 93 3.47 5.83 -46.13
CA THR A 93 4.60 5.99 -45.18
C THR A 93 4.52 7.26 -44.35
N ASN A 94 3.57 8.15 -44.64
CA ASN A 94 3.41 9.41 -43.94
C ASN A 94 2.34 9.23 -42.87
N CYS A 95 2.74 9.33 -41.61
CA CYS A 95 1.86 9.22 -40.44
C CYS A 95 1.80 10.57 -39.72
N GLU A 96 0.59 10.96 -39.31
CA GLU A 96 0.35 12.12 -38.46
C GLU A 96 -0.17 11.64 -37.10
N MET A 97 0.44 12.12 -36.02
CA MET A 97 0.01 11.77 -34.66
C MET A 97 -1.34 12.43 -34.38
N LEU A 98 -2.36 11.60 -34.11
CA LEU A 98 -3.68 12.06 -33.74
C LEU A 98 -3.77 12.33 -32.23
N THR A 99 -3.21 11.43 -31.41
CA THR A 99 -3.21 11.58 -29.95
C THR A 99 -2.18 10.65 -29.28
N GLN A 100 -1.84 10.98 -28.03
CA GLN A 100 -1.03 10.17 -27.14
C GLN A 100 -1.74 10.05 -25.79
N LYS A 101 -1.93 8.82 -25.32
CA LYS A 101 -2.49 8.50 -24.00
C LYS A 101 -1.42 7.88 -23.13
N HIS A 102 -1.32 8.32 -21.89
CA HIS A 102 -0.48 7.66 -20.89
C HIS A 102 -1.37 6.71 -20.09
N VAL A 103 -1.05 5.42 -20.15
CA VAL A 103 -1.71 4.36 -19.40
C VAL A 103 -0.85 4.06 -18.20
N ASP A 104 -1.36 4.37 -17.02
CA ASP A 104 -0.72 3.99 -15.77
C ASP A 104 -0.81 2.48 -15.61
N THR A 105 0.35 1.87 -15.41
CA THR A 105 0.49 0.42 -15.23
C THR A 105 0.84 0.05 -13.81
N ASP A 106 0.72 0.99 -12.87
CA ASP A 106 0.83 0.72 -11.45
C ASP A 106 -0.30 -0.25 -11.03
N ARG A 107 0.09 -1.47 -10.66
CA ARG A 107 -0.84 -2.49 -10.12
C ARG A 107 -1.49 -2.04 -8.81
N GLY A 108 -0.85 -1.15 -8.05
CA GLY A 108 -1.31 -0.71 -6.74
C GLY A 108 -2.46 0.30 -6.78
N ARG A 109 -2.60 1.05 -7.87
CA ARG A 109 -3.70 2.01 -8.06
C ARG A 109 -4.89 1.30 -8.66
N THR A 110 -5.72 0.67 -7.82
CA THR A 110 -6.91 -0.09 -8.26
C THR A 110 -7.70 0.67 -9.33
N SER A 111 -8.23 -0.06 -10.34
CA SER A 111 -9.12 0.54 -11.36
C SER A 111 -10.37 1.21 -10.77
N VAL A 112 -10.66 0.93 -9.49
CA VAL A 112 -11.74 1.52 -8.71
C VAL A 112 -11.30 2.83 -8.05
N MET A 113 -10.07 2.93 -7.52
CA MET A 113 -9.50 4.20 -7.07
C MET A 113 -9.53 5.22 -8.20
N ARG A 114 -9.03 4.87 -9.41
CA ARG A 114 -9.13 5.75 -10.60
C ARG A 114 -10.56 6.18 -10.92
N ARG A 115 -11.55 5.29 -10.80
CA ARG A 115 -12.96 5.64 -11.03
C ARG A 115 -13.55 6.51 -9.93
N ALA A 116 -13.09 6.36 -8.68
CA ALA A 116 -13.43 7.25 -7.59
C ALA A 116 -12.82 8.64 -7.80
N CYS A 117 -11.55 8.72 -8.23
CA CYS A 117 -10.87 9.96 -8.63
C CYS A 117 -11.68 10.73 -9.68
N MET A 118 -12.10 10.03 -10.75
CA MET A 118 -12.87 10.60 -11.85
C MET A 118 -14.30 11.06 -11.48
N ASN A 119 -14.84 10.67 -10.32
CA ASN A 119 -16.23 10.93 -9.91
C ASN A 119 -16.40 12.05 -8.86
N GLY A 120 -15.40 12.92 -8.68
CA GLY A 120 -15.56 14.11 -7.82
C GLY A 120 -14.34 14.48 -6.97
N PHE A 121 -13.26 13.70 -7.03
CA PHE A 121 -12.01 13.93 -6.29
C PHE A 121 -10.84 14.14 -7.25
N ASP A 122 -11.07 14.90 -8.33
CA ASP A 122 -10.12 15.12 -9.44
C ASP A 122 -8.95 16.05 -9.08
N HIS A 123 -8.57 16.10 -7.80
CA HIS A 123 -7.40 16.83 -7.34
C HIS A 123 -6.37 15.84 -6.77
N PRO A 124 -5.09 15.96 -7.12
CA PRO A 124 -4.02 15.21 -6.47
C PRO A 124 -3.70 15.78 -5.09
N GLY A 125 -2.90 15.03 -4.34
CA GLY A 125 -2.28 15.45 -3.09
C GLY A 125 -3.14 15.19 -1.85
N PRO A 126 -2.57 15.41 -0.67
CA PRO A 126 -3.23 15.13 0.60
C PRO A 126 -4.40 16.08 0.86
N VAL A 127 -5.35 15.62 1.67
CA VAL A 127 -6.43 16.45 2.22
C VAL A 127 -6.20 16.65 3.72
N THR A 128 -6.70 17.77 4.26
CA THR A 128 -6.82 17.92 5.71
C THR A 128 -8.01 17.09 6.17
N PHE A 129 -7.82 16.17 7.11
CA PHE A 129 -8.91 15.42 7.74
C PHE A 129 -9.78 16.32 8.61
N ALA A 130 -10.98 15.85 8.95
CA ALA A 130 -11.96 16.61 9.71
C ALA A 130 -12.31 15.97 11.06
N ASN A 131 -12.22 14.64 11.19
CA ASN A 131 -12.67 13.91 12.37
C ASN A 131 -11.74 12.74 12.70
N SER A 132 -11.63 12.38 13.98
CA SER A 132 -11.01 11.11 14.38
C SER A 132 -11.86 9.90 13.95
N PRO A 133 -11.25 8.73 13.63
CA PRO A 133 -11.97 7.50 13.30
C PRO A 133 -12.99 7.07 14.36
N MET A 134 -12.67 7.29 15.64
CA MET A 134 -13.53 7.01 16.79
C MET A 134 -13.65 8.26 17.66
N ARG A 135 -14.69 8.34 18.49
CA ARG A 135 -14.80 9.41 19.50
C ARG A 135 -13.64 9.31 20.49
N PHE A 136 -13.04 10.43 20.89
CA PHE A 136 -11.85 10.43 21.76
C PHE A 136 -12.11 9.75 23.11
N GLU A 137 -13.32 9.91 23.66
CA GLU A 137 -13.74 9.33 24.92
C GLU A 137 -13.91 7.80 24.87
N ASP A 138 -14.04 7.24 23.66
CA ASP A 138 -14.20 5.81 23.39
C ASP A 138 -12.86 5.12 23.12
N ILE A 139 -11.79 5.89 22.93
CA ILE A 139 -10.43 5.39 22.73
C ILE A 139 -9.75 5.21 24.09
N GLY A 140 -9.29 3.99 24.35
CA GLY A 140 -8.47 3.67 25.51
C GLY A 140 -7.01 4.06 25.30
N LYS A 141 -6.43 3.61 24.18
CA LYS A 141 -5.04 3.84 23.80
C LYS A 141 -4.82 3.66 22.29
N LEU A 142 -3.73 4.23 21.78
CA LEU A 142 -3.22 4.02 20.42
C LEU A 142 -1.87 3.30 20.48
N MET A 143 -1.69 2.27 19.65
CA MET A 143 -0.35 1.74 19.32
C MET A 143 0.08 2.27 17.95
N PRO A 144 1.34 2.72 17.79
CA PRO A 144 1.83 3.34 16.56
C PRO A 144 2.02 2.30 15.43
N TYR A 145 2.48 2.77 14.28
CA TYR A 145 3.03 1.93 13.22
C TYR A 145 4.29 1.20 13.68
N GLY A 146 4.63 0.14 12.96
CA GLY A 146 5.88 -0.60 13.12
C GLY A 146 5.86 -1.66 14.21
N VAL A 147 4.71 -1.90 14.84
CA VAL A 147 4.49 -3.08 15.68
C VAL A 147 4.75 -4.33 14.85
N MET A 148 5.39 -5.34 15.44
CA MET A 148 5.52 -6.68 14.88
C MET A 148 4.83 -7.63 15.85
N ILE A 149 3.85 -8.39 15.38
CA ILE A 149 3.05 -9.27 16.23
C ILE A 149 2.38 -10.37 15.40
N MET A 150 2.46 -11.60 15.90
CA MET A 150 1.88 -12.77 15.26
C MET A 150 2.40 -12.99 13.82
N GLY A 151 1.52 -13.20 12.84
CA GLY A 151 1.90 -13.35 11.43
C GLY A 151 2.47 -12.06 10.80
N HIS A 152 2.34 -10.91 11.46
CA HIS A 152 2.97 -9.66 11.02
C HIS A 152 4.43 -9.63 11.47
N VAL A 153 5.27 -10.35 10.72
CA VAL A 153 6.71 -10.47 10.97
C VAL A 153 7.44 -9.18 10.65
N THR A 154 6.98 -8.41 9.67
CA THR A 154 7.55 -7.10 9.32
C THR A 154 6.80 -5.96 10.01
N PRO A 155 7.41 -4.78 10.20
CA PRO A 155 6.78 -3.61 10.80
C PRO A 155 5.43 -3.24 10.14
N ILE A 156 4.36 -3.16 10.95
CA ILE A 156 2.98 -2.96 10.50
C ILE A 156 2.69 -1.51 10.04
N ASP A 157 2.01 -1.36 8.91
CA ASP A 157 1.68 -0.11 8.19
C ASP A 157 0.44 0.65 8.71
N HIS A 158 -0.13 0.18 9.81
CA HIS A 158 -1.29 0.78 10.44
C HIS A 158 -1.14 0.87 11.95
N MET A 159 -1.92 1.76 12.55
CA MET A 159 -1.99 1.94 13.99
C MET A 159 -3.20 1.21 14.54
N TYR A 160 -3.15 0.89 15.83
CA TYR A 160 -4.26 0.26 16.51
C TYR A 160 -4.96 1.27 17.40
N LEU A 161 -6.24 1.54 17.13
CA LEU A 161 -7.12 2.26 18.02
C LEU A 161 -7.83 1.25 18.91
N TYR A 162 -7.38 1.14 20.16
CA TYR A 162 -7.99 0.22 21.11
C TYR A 162 -9.19 0.87 21.79
N PRO A 163 -10.37 0.23 21.77
CA PRO A 163 -11.53 0.72 22.51
C PRO A 163 -11.27 0.77 24.01
N LYS A 164 -11.90 1.73 24.68
CA LYS A 164 -11.74 1.97 26.11
C LYS A 164 -12.26 0.81 26.98
N ASP A 165 -13.31 0.13 26.53
CA ASP A 165 -13.87 -1.03 27.21
C ASP A 165 -14.27 -2.12 26.18
N PHE A 166 -13.48 -3.19 26.14
CA PHE A 166 -13.68 -4.34 25.24
C PHE A 166 -14.88 -5.20 25.63
N SER A 167 -15.38 -5.08 26.86
CA SER A 167 -16.45 -5.95 27.39
C SER A 167 -17.84 -5.58 26.87
N LEU A 168 -17.99 -4.41 26.25
CA LEU A 168 -19.27 -3.90 25.74
C LEU A 168 -19.77 -4.63 24.48
N GLY A 169 -18.96 -5.53 23.92
CA GLY A 169 -19.30 -6.35 22.76
C GLY A 169 -18.69 -5.84 21.45
N ARG A 170 -18.98 -6.56 20.36
CA ARG A 170 -18.36 -6.35 19.05
C ARG A 170 -18.72 -5.01 18.42
N ASP A 171 -19.99 -4.59 18.48
CA ASP A 171 -20.45 -3.38 17.78
C ASP A 171 -20.68 -2.20 18.73
N ALA A 172 -19.81 -2.04 19.73
CA ALA A 172 -20.02 -1.11 20.84
C ALA A 172 -19.68 0.35 20.50
N TYR A 173 -18.74 0.57 19.58
CA TYR A 173 -18.17 1.89 19.29
C TYR A 173 -18.34 2.24 17.82
N GLU A 174 -18.81 3.46 17.55
CA GLU A 174 -18.98 3.96 16.19
C GLU A 174 -17.64 4.24 15.54
N VAL A 175 -17.51 3.81 14.28
CA VAL A 175 -16.43 4.20 13.38
C VAL A 175 -16.96 5.23 12.40
N ARG A 176 -16.22 6.34 12.24
CA ARG A 176 -16.62 7.51 11.46
C ARG A 176 -15.65 7.78 10.33
N ALA A 177 -16.17 8.21 9.18
CA ALA A 177 -15.34 8.70 8.09
C ALA A 177 -14.52 9.91 8.57
N ILE A 178 -13.19 9.84 8.45
CA ILE A 178 -12.29 10.91 8.91
C ILE A 178 -12.41 12.18 8.09
N GLN A 179 -12.85 12.05 6.83
CA GLN A 179 -13.06 13.14 5.88
C GLN A 179 -14.06 12.69 4.81
N ASP A 180 -14.61 13.66 4.08
CA ASP A 180 -15.30 13.45 2.80
C ASP A 180 -14.47 12.52 1.91
N GLY A 181 -15.13 11.61 1.23
CA GLY A 181 -14.46 10.62 0.42
C GLY A 181 -15.41 9.66 -0.26
N VAL A 182 -14.83 8.70 -0.94
CA VAL A 182 -15.55 7.57 -1.54
C VAL A 182 -14.93 6.29 -1.01
N ILE A 183 -15.75 5.48 -0.34
CA ILE A 183 -15.40 4.10 -0.05
C ILE A 183 -15.38 3.38 -1.39
N PHE A 184 -14.21 2.93 -1.83
CA PHE A 184 -14.06 2.29 -3.13
C PHE A 184 -13.94 0.77 -2.99
N GLU A 185 -13.52 0.29 -1.83
CA GLU A 185 -13.34 -1.13 -1.58
C GLU A 185 -13.86 -1.52 -0.19
N LEU A 186 -14.55 -2.66 -0.18
CA LEU A 186 -15.04 -3.34 1.02
C LEU A 186 -14.77 -4.82 0.88
N GLN A 187 -13.94 -5.33 1.77
CA GLN A 187 -13.55 -6.74 1.79
C GLN A 187 -14.09 -7.37 3.08
N PRO A 188 -15.06 -8.30 3.00
CA PRO A 188 -15.46 -9.09 4.15
C PRO A 188 -14.37 -10.12 4.48
N ARG A 189 -14.08 -10.29 5.77
CA ARG A 189 -13.17 -11.30 6.29
C ARG A 189 -13.90 -12.20 7.29
N ASP A 190 -14.04 -13.47 6.94
CA ASP A 190 -14.70 -14.51 7.76
C ASP A 190 -13.72 -15.56 8.31
N THR A 191 -12.43 -15.40 7.99
CA THR A 191 -11.34 -16.30 8.40
C THR A 191 -10.21 -15.49 9.01
N PHE A 192 -9.68 -15.95 10.14
CA PHE A 192 -8.50 -15.35 10.76
C PHE A 192 -7.25 -15.77 9.99
N THR A 193 -6.50 -14.80 9.47
CA THR A 193 -5.36 -15.03 8.57
C THR A 193 -4.28 -15.91 9.20
N ASP A 194 -3.94 -15.64 10.47
CA ASP A 194 -2.77 -16.25 11.13
C ASP A 194 -2.98 -17.73 11.52
N THR A 195 -4.23 -18.16 11.69
CA THR A 195 -4.57 -19.54 12.08
C THR A 195 -5.41 -20.27 11.05
N ASN A 196 -5.86 -19.56 10.01
CA ASN A 196 -6.80 -20.04 9.00
C ASN A 196 -8.10 -20.63 9.62
N THR A 197 -8.56 -20.08 10.74
CA THR A 197 -9.79 -20.54 11.43
C THR A 197 -10.96 -19.59 11.20
N PRO A 198 -12.21 -20.10 11.15
CA PRO A 198 -13.38 -19.25 11.01
C PRO A 198 -13.52 -18.24 12.16
N ILE A 199 -13.90 -17.01 11.83
CA ILE A 199 -14.23 -15.94 12.77
C ILE A 199 -15.56 -15.30 12.40
N PRO A 200 -16.25 -14.62 13.34
CA PRO A 200 -17.37 -13.80 12.95
C PRO A 200 -16.88 -12.66 12.05
N ARG A 201 -17.65 -12.38 11.00
CA ARG A 201 -17.31 -11.42 9.94
C ARG A 201 -16.71 -10.12 10.48
N GLN A 202 -15.65 -9.68 9.83
CA GLN A 202 -15.06 -8.37 9.96
C GLN A 202 -14.93 -7.75 8.57
N TRP A 203 -14.62 -6.46 8.51
CA TRP A 203 -14.47 -5.75 7.25
C TRP A 203 -13.19 -4.95 7.21
N ARG A 204 -12.52 -5.01 6.06
CA ARG A 204 -11.58 -3.99 5.59
C ARG A 204 -12.30 -3.02 4.67
N MET A 205 -12.07 -1.74 4.88
CA MET A 205 -12.70 -0.64 4.16
C MET A 205 -11.63 0.34 3.71
N GLU A 206 -11.61 0.67 2.42
CA GLU A 206 -10.66 1.63 1.86
C GLU A 206 -11.40 2.85 1.30
N ILE A 207 -10.89 4.04 1.64
CA ILE A 207 -11.51 5.33 1.37
C ILE A 207 -10.55 6.20 0.57
N VAL A 208 -11.01 6.65 -0.59
CA VAL A 208 -10.31 7.65 -1.41
C VAL A 208 -10.77 9.04 -1.00
N HIS A 209 -9.79 9.91 -0.71
CA HIS A 209 -10.03 11.32 -0.40
C HIS A 209 -9.55 12.26 -1.52
N SER A 210 -8.62 11.82 -2.36
CA SER A 210 -8.08 12.53 -3.51
C SER A 210 -7.48 11.54 -4.51
N CYS A 211 -6.99 12.00 -5.67
CA CYS A 211 -6.37 11.12 -6.65
C CYS A 211 -5.17 10.30 -6.15
N THR A 212 -4.53 10.75 -5.07
CA THR A 212 -3.29 10.16 -4.56
C THR A 212 -3.29 10.00 -3.05
N PHE A 213 -4.43 10.18 -2.37
CA PHE A 213 -4.49 10.14 -0.93
C PHE A 213 -5.66 9.30 -0.43
N THR A 214 -5.34 8.24 0.30
CA THR A 214 -6.30 7.27 0.80
C THR A 214 -6.13 7.02 2.29
N SER A 215 -7.22 6.62 2.92
CA SER A 215 -7.18 6.03 4.25
C SER A 215 -7.86 4.68 4.22
N TYR A 216 -7.57 3.86 5.23
CA TYR A 216 -8.27 2.60 5.37
C TYR A 216 -8.54 2.27 6.83
N PHE A 217 -9.56 1.45 7.00
CA PHE A 217 -9.93 0.82 8.25
C PHE A 217 -9.93 -0.69 8.07
N ASP A 218 -9.33 -1.42 8.99
CA ASP A 218 -9.51 -2.88 9.10
C ASP A 218 -10.15 -3.23 10.43
N LEU A 219 -10.62 -4.46 10.53
CA LEU A 219 -11.22 -5.02 11.72
C LEU A 219 -12.50 -4.28 12.18
N LEU A 220 -13.25 -3.64 11.27
CA LEU A 220 -14.62 -3.25 11.60
C LEU A 220 -15.43 -4.51 11.85
N THR A 221 -16.15 -4.57 12.96
CA THR A 221 -16.96 -5.74 13.33
C THR A 221 -18.30 -5.77 12.60
N SER A 222 -18.77 -4.60 12.18
CA SER A 222 -19.93 -4.41 11.31
C SER A 222 -19.83 -3.08 10.55
N ILE A 223 -20.59 -2.97 9.46
CA ILE A 223 -20.68 -1.77 8.63
C ILE A 223 -22.09 -1.19 8.67
N HIS A 224 -22.24 0.09 8.32
CA HIS A 224 -23.56 0.75 8.30
C HIS A 224 -24.56 -0.01 7.40
N PRO A 225 -25.84 -0.18 7.79
CA PRO A 225 -26.81 -0.96 7.01
C PRO A 225 -26.99 -0.49 5.56
N ASP A 226 -26.92 0.82 5.30
CA ASP A 226 -27.00 1.35 3.94
C ASP A 226 -25.78 0.96 3.09
N LEU A 227 -24.61 0.83 3.72
CA LEU A 227 -23.38 0.37 3.06
C LEU A 227 -23.44 -1.14 2.79
N GLU A 228 -23.93 -1.91 3.77
CA GLU A 228 -24.17 -3.35 3.62
C GLU A 228 -25.20 -3.64 2.51
N ALA A 229 -26.28 -2.85 2.43
CA ALA A 229 -27.28 -2.96 1.38
C ALA A 229 -26.70 -2.65 -0.01
N ALA A 230 -25.82 -1.63 -0.11
CA ALA A 230 -25.13 -1.31 -1.35
C ALA A 230 -24.22 -2.45 -1.80
N TRP A 231 -23.44 -3.02 -0.88
CA TRP A 231 -22.50 -4.12 -1.16
C TRP A 231 -23.20 -5.45 -1.49
N THR A 232 -24.19 -5.85 -0.69
CA THR A 232 -24.86 -7.17 -0.80
C THR A 232 -25.56 -7.38 -2.14
N SER A 233 -25.98 -6.30 -2.80
CA SER A 233 -26.64 -6.39 -4.11
C SER A 233 -25.77 -7.02 -5.20
N ALA A 234 -24.45 -6.96 -5.06
CA ALA A 234 -23.51 -7.44 -6.06
C ALA A 234 -22.24 -8.10 -5.47
N GLU A 235 -22.18 -8.27 -4.15
CA GLU A 235 -20.96 -8.63 -3.40
C GLU A 235 -19.77 -7.72 -3.73
N ARG A 236 -20.08 -6.46 -4.08
CA ARG A 236 -19.16 -5.40 -4.43
C ARG A 236 -19.88 -4.06 -4.37
N LEU A 237 -19.12 -2.98 -4.20
CA LEU A 237 -19.67 -1.63 -4.27
C LEU A 237 -20.05 -1.24 -5.71
N PRO A 238 -20.92 -0.21 -5.88
CA PRO A 238 -21.20 0.36 -7.19
C PRO A 238 -19.93 0.81 -7.92
N PRO A 239 -19.91 0.87 -9.27
CA PRO A 239 -18.71 1.23 -10.05
C PRO A 239 -18.06 2.59 -9.73
N GLY A 240 -18.77 3.49 -9.04
CA GLY A 240 -18.24 4.78 -8.56
C GLY A 240 -17.96 4.81 -7.05
N GLY A 241 -17.99 3.66 -6.38
CA GLY A 241 -17.87 3.53 -4.94
C GLY A 241 -19.12 4.01 -4.18
N TYR A 242 -18.97 4.17 -2.87
CA TYR A 242 -19.99 4.67 -1.96
C TYR A 242 -19.52 6.01 -1.35
N PRO A 243 -20.14 7.15 -1.69
CA PRO A 243 -19.73 8.44 -1.16
C PRO A 243 -20.05 8.55 0.33
N VAL A 244 -19.15 9.17 1.08
CA VAL A 244 -19.31 9.43 2.51
C VAL A 244 -18.92 10.87 2.82
N SER A 245 -19.57 11.43 3.85
CA SER A 245 -19.21 12.74 4.39
C SER A 245 -18.39 12.61 5.66
N ALA A 246 -17.53 13.59 5.90
CA ALA A 246 -16.77 13.73 7.13
C ALA A 246 -17.66 13.56 8.37
N GLY A 247 -17.26 12.66 9.27
CA GLY A 247 -17.95 12.38 10.53
C GLY A 247 -19.16 11.45 10.40
N GLN A 248 -19.55 11.05 9.18
CA GLN A 248 -20.59 10.04 8.96
C GLN A 248 -20.22 8.73 9.64
N VAL A 249 -21.17 8.12 10.36
CA VAL A 249 -21.00 6.77 10.90
C VAL A 249 -21.05 5.77 9.74
N ILE A 250 -19.97 5.00 9.60
CA ILE A 250 -19.74 4.06 8.49
C ILE A 250 -19.70 2.60 8.95
N GLY A 251 -19.61 2.37 10.25
CA GLY A 251 -19.62 1.05 10.86
C GLY A 251 -19.38 1.10 12.36
N TRP A 252 -19.06 -0.06 12.92
CA TRP A 252 -18.76 -0.22 14.34
C TRP A 252 -17.56 -1.12 14.58
N VAL A 253 -16.97 -0.97 15.76
CA VAL A 253 -15.90 -1.79 16.31
C VAL A 253 -16.11 -1.99 17.82
N GLY A 254 -15.41 -2.98 18.39
CA GLY A 254 -15.56 -3.36 19.79
C GLY A 254 -15.09 -4.79 20.02
N ALA A 255 -14.73 -5.13 21.27
CA ALA A 255 -14.06 -6.38 21.64
C ALA A 255 -12.73 -6.68 20.91
N GLN A 256 -12.24 -5.76 20.06
CA GLN A 256 -10.98 -5.79 19.31
C GLN A 256 -10.54 -4.34 18.97
N SER A 257 -9.33 -4.15 18.48
CA SER A 257 -8.87 -2.86 17.92
C SER A 257 -9.58 -2.53 16.61
N LEU A 258 -9.65 -1.23 16.31
CA LEU A 258 -9.78 -0.75 14.94
C LEU A 258 -8.37 -0.48 14.38
N ASP A 259 -8.12 -0.96 13.17
CA ASP A 259 -6.86 -0.68 12.47
C ASP A 259 -7.05 0.55 11.59
N PHE A 260 -6.07 1.45 11.59
CA PHE A 260 -6.15 2.70 10.84
C PHE A 260 -4.80 3.02 10.17
N GLY A 261 -4.83 3.23 8.85
CA GLY A 261 -3.67 3.67 8.09
C GLY A 261 -4.02 4.72 7.05
N VAL A 262 -3.00 5.46 6.61
CA VAL A 262 -3.11 6.52 5.61
C VAL A 262 -1.97 6.36 4.60
N TYR A 263 -2.32 6.47 3.32
CA TYR A 263 -1.38 6.32 2.22
C TYR A 263 -1.39 7.57 1.34
N ASP A 264 -0.19 8.07 1.06
CA ASP A 264 0.05 9.08 0.04
C ASP A 264 0.81 8.43 -1.12
N TRP A 265 0.09 8.20 -2.22
CA TRP A 265 0.59 7.56 -3.43
C TRP A 265 1.59 8.42 -4.23
N GLU A 266 1.88 9.65 -3.78
CA GLU A 266 2.99 10.47 -4.28
C GLU A 266 4.27 10.28 -3.46
N VAL A 267 4.19 9.63 -2.31
CA VAL A 267 5.32 9.35 -1.42
C VAL A 267 5.79 7.92 -1.60
N VAL A 268 7.10 7.70 -1.71
CA VAL A 268 7.71 6.37 -1.55
C VAL A 268 8.65 6.44 -0.37
N LEU A 269 8.41 5.57 0.62
CA LEU A 269 9.21 5.50 1.84
C LEU A 269 10.67 5.12 1.49
N PRO A 270 11.65 5.97 1.85
CA PRO A 270 13.03 5.82 1.38
C PRO A 270 13.79 4.70 2.10
N GLY A 271 13.29 4.22 3.22
CA GLY A 271 13.90 3.14 4.00
C GLY A 271 13.43 1.74 3.60
N PHE A 272 12.72 1.59 2.48
CA PHE A 272 12.60 0.32 1.78
C PHE A 272 13.60 0.33 0.63
N VAL A 273 14.67 -0.44 0.74
CA VAL A 273 15.76 -0.42 -0.28
C VAL A 273 15.37 -1.12 -1.58
N GLU A 274 14.32 -1.93 -1.55
CA GLU A 274 13.71 -2.59 -2.71
C GLU A 274 12.18 -2.58 -2.59
N PRO A 275 11.54 -1.48 -3.02
CA PRO A 275 10.08 -1.34 -2.95
C PRO A 275 9.32 -2.41 -3.75
N SER A 276 9.93 -2.99 -4.80
CA SER A 276 9.30 -4.02 -5.64
C SER A 276 8.96 -5.31 -4.87
N HIS A 277 9.64 -5.58 -3.75
CA HIS A 277 9.34 -6.74 -2.90
C HIS A 277 8.00 -6.67 -2.18
N TYR A 278 7.32 -5.51 -2.21
CA TYR A 278 6.05 -5.26 -1.55
C TYR A 278 4.84 -5.24 -2.51
N GLU A 279 4.98 -5.68 -3.76
CA GLU A 279 3.92 -5.65 -4.78
C GLU A 279 2.60 -6.35 -4.38
N ALA A 280 2.64 -7.31 -3.45
CA ALA A 280 1.44 -7.97 -2.93
C ALA A 280 0.60 -7.07 -2.01
N GLU A 281 1.23 -6.09 -1.37
CA GLU A 281 0.60 -5.05 -0.55
C GLU A 281 1.18 -3.69 -0.93
N PRO A 282 0.89 -3.21 -2.17
CA PRO A 282 1.63 -2.12 -2.80
C PRO A 282 1.44 -0.78 -2.09
N TRP A 283 0.39 -0.63 -1.27
CA TRP A 283 0.16 0.57 -0.46
C TRP A 283 1.21 0.77 0.64
N LYS A 284 1.90 -0.27 1.11
CA LYS A 284 2.82 -0.18 2.25
C LYS A 284 3.92 0.85 2.04
N ILE A 285 4.50 0.89 0.85
CA ILE A 285 5.59 1.81 0.52
C ILE A 285 5.13 3.27 0.49
N HIS A 286 3.82 3.51 0.50
CA HIS A 286 3.16 4.82 0.46
C HIS A 286 2.62 5.26 1.85
N THR A 287 2.92 4.51 2.91
CA THR A 287 2.46 4.80 4.28
C THR A 287 3.00 6.14 4.77
N VAL A 288 2.13 6.99 5.30
CA VAL A 288 2.49 8.30 5.85
C VAL A 288 1.98 8.49 7.28
N ASP A 289 2.69 9.31 8.06
CA ASP A 289 2.19 9.75 9.38
C ASP A 289 0.84 10.47 9.19
N PRO A 290 -0.25 10.02 9.83
CA PRO A 290 -1.56 10.63 9.64
C PRO A 290 -1.74 11.94 10.43
N PHE A 291 -0.96 12.19 11.48
CA PHE A 291 -1.15 13.32 12.40
C PHE A 291 -0.97 14.70 11.76
N PRO A 292 -0.03 14.92 10.81
CA PRO A 292 0.07 16.18 10.07
C PRO A 292 -1.18 16.54 9.27
N TYR A 293 -2.03 15.57 8.93
CA TYR A 293 -3.23 15.78 8.13
C TYR A 293 -4.47 16.06 8.98
N PHE A 294 -4.42 15.82 10.30
CA PHE A 294 -5.50 16.16 11.21
C PHE A 294 -5.45 17.62 11.68
N PRO A 295 -6.61 18.23 12.03
CA PRO A 295 -6.63 19.49 12.75
C PRO A 295 -5.88 19.35 14.09
N ALA A 296 -5.20 20.39 14.54
CA ALA A 296 -4.35 20.35 15.73
C ALA A 296 -5.07 19.78 16.96
N GLU A 297 -6.33 20.14 17.18
CA GLU A 297 -7.16 19.63 18.28
C GLU A 297 -7.38 18.11 18.23
N VAL A 298 -7.52 17.54 17.02
CA VAL A 298 -7.66 16.10 16.82
C VAL A 298 -6.32 15.40 17.01
N THR A 299 -5.25 15.97 16.45
CA THR A 299 -3.89 15.46 16.62
C THR A 299 -3.49 15.41 18.08
N GLU A 300 -3.70 16.49 18.83
CA GLU A 300 -3.39 16.57 20.26
C GLU A 300 -4.17 15.53 21.07
N ALA A 301 -5.48 15.40 20.82
CA ALA A 301 -6.33 14.44 21.51
C ALA A 301 -5.94 12.98 21.23
N LEU A 302 -5.56 12.65 20.00
CA LEU A 302 -5.10 11.30 19.64
C LEU A 302 -3.70 11.01 20.18
N LEU A 303 -2.77 11.97 20.12
CA LEU A 303 -1.41 11.80 20.65
C LEU A 303 -1.36 11.69 22.18
N GLU A 304 -2.36 12.21 22.89
CA GLU A 304 -2.55 11.95 24.32
C GLU A 304 -2.83 10.46 24.62
N LYS A 305 -3.42 9.73 23.65
CA LYS A 305 -3.71 8.30 23.76
C LYS A 305 -2.58 7.41 23.24
N MET A 306 -1.60 7.96 22.53
CA MET A 306 -0.51 7.21 21.91
C MET A 306 0.47 6.66 22.96
N GLU A 307 0.68 5.34 22.96
CA GLU A 307 1.59 4.67 23.89
C GLU A 307 3.05 5.07 23.66
N ARG A 308 3.46 5.16 22.39
CA ARG A 308 4.81 5.59 22.03
C ARG A 308 5.00 7.06 22.42
N THR A 309 6.13 7.35 23.06
CA THR A 309 6.50 8.72 23.50
C THR A 309 7.69 9.32 22.75
N VAL A 310 8.45 8.49 22.01
CA VAL A 310 9.62 8.91 21.24
C VAL A 310 9.22 9.26 19.80
N GLU A 311 9.89 10.24 19.19
CA GLU A 311 9.65 10.59 17.79
C GLU A 311 10.21 9.53 16.80
N PRO A 312 9.60 9.34 15.62
CA PRO A 312 8.26 9.86 15.25
C PRO A 312 7.18 9.21 16.13
N ARG A 313 6.23 9.99 16.66
CA ARG A 313 5.15 9.46 17.53
C ARG A 313 4.29 8.42 16.82
N ALA A 314 4.08 8.56 15.51
CA ALA A 314 3.35 7.60 14.70
C ALA A 314 4.12 6.31 14.44
N GLY A 315 5.43 6.24 14.76
CA GLY A 315 6.29 5.13 14.37
C GLY A 315 6.70 5.20 12.89
N LYS A 316 7.35 4.15 12.41
CA LYS A 316 7.73 3.95 10.99
C LYS A 316 7.87 2.46 10.69
N ILE A 317 7.93 2.11 9.40
CA ILE A 317 7.97 0.71 8.94
C ILE A 317 9.19 0.36 8.07
N ASP A 318 9.92 1.37 7.62
CA ASP A 318 10.95 1.29 6.58
C ASP A 318 12.36 1.39 7.18
N TYR A 319 12.78 0.39 7.96
CA TYR A 319 14.05 0.46 8.72
C TYR A 319 15.29 0.03 7.93
N ASP A 320 15.17 -0.32 6.65
CA ASP A 320 16.30 -0.86 5.89
C ASP A 320 17.43 0.17 5.80
N ILE A 321 18.66 -0.33 5.95
CA ILE A 321 19.88 0.38 5.59
C ILE A 321 20.64 -0.50 4.60
N ASP A 322 20.86 0.01 3.39
CA ASP A 322 21.55 -0.74 2.33
C ASP A 322 22.96 -1.16 2.78
N GLY A 323 23.33 -2.41 2.52
CA GLY A 323 24.61 -2.99 2.97
C GLY A 323 24.69 -3.36 4.45
N ARG A 324 23.62 -3.18 5.23
CA ARG A 324 23.58 -3.51 6.68
C ARG A 324 22.57 -4.60 6.98
N LEU A 325 22.59 -5.13 8.21
CA LEU A 325 21.67 -6.18 8.64
C LEU A 325 20.27 -5.66 9.00
N VAL A 326 20.16 -4.45 9.56
CA VAL A 326 18.88 -3.86 9.98
C VAL A 326 17.85 -3.79 8.84
N GLY A 327 16.59 -4.11 9.13
CA GLY A 327 15.44 -4.00 8.25
C GLY A 327 14.77 -5.34 7.92
N ASN A 328 14.01 -5.35 6.84
CA ASN A 328 13.21 -6.48 6.38
C ASN A 328 13.98 -7.35 5.39
N TRP A 329 13.70 -8.64 5.42
CA TRP A 329 14.37 -9.67 4.64
C TRP A 329 13.39 -10.77 4.27
N PHE A 330 13.56 -11.34 3.09
CA PHE A 330 12.71 -12.42 2.59
C PHE A 330 13.56 -13.61 2.17
N VAL A 331 13.16 -14.82 2.54
CA VAL A 331 13.85 -16.04 2.08
C VAL A 331 13.85 -16.02 0.56
N LYS A 332 15.03 -16.26 -0.02
CA LYS A 332 15.21 -16.26 -1.45
C LYS A 332 14.27 -17.25 -2.15
N ASP A 333 13.77 -16.86 -3.32
CA ASP A 333 12.87 -17.68 -4.15
C ASP A 333 11.52 -18.01 -3.46
N THR A 334 11.03 -17.15 -2.56
CA THR A 334 9.75 -17.32 -1.83
C THR A 334 8.70 -16.24 -2.09
N GLY A 335 8.80 -15.49 -3.19
CA GLY A 335 7.78 -14.48 -3.56
C GLY A 335 7.79 -13.22 -2.67
N TRP A 336 8.89 -12.98 -1.95
CA TRP A 336 9.10 -11.79 -1.13
C TRP A 336 7.96 -11.56 -0.12
N TYR A 337 7.38 -10.36 -0.08
CA TYR A 337 6.29 -10.07 0.84
C TYR A 337 5.05 -10.95 0.58
N ALA A 338 4.79 -11.34 -0.68
CA ALA A 338 3.65 -12.20 -1.04
C ALA A 338 3.73 -13.59 -0.39
N GLY A 339 4.95 -14.05 -0.09
CA GLY A 339 5.21 -15.41 0.34
C GLY A 339 5.04 -16.44 -0.78
N VAL A 340 5.21 -17.71 -0.41
CA VAL A 340 5.15 -18.82 -1.37
C VAL A 340 3.74 -18.96 -1.92
N GLU A 341 3.61 -18.99 -3.25
CA GLU A 341 2.33 -19.16 -3.93
C GLU A 341 1.56 -20.38 -3.40
N GLY A 342 0.28 -20.17 -3.06
CA GLY A 342 -0.59 -21.21 -2.51
C GLY A 342 -0.38 -21.53 -1.03
N SER A 343 0.60 -20.93 -0.36
CA SER A 343 0.71 -20.95 1.09
C SER A 343 -0.21 -19.92 1.71
N TRP A 344 -0.97 -20.31 2.74
CA TRP A 344 -1.71 -19.35 3.58
C TRP A 344 -0.80 -18.68 4.62
N ARG A 345 0.39 -19.26 4.89
CA ARG A 345 1.42 -18.65 5.73
C ARG A 345 2.35 -17.83 4.83
N THR A 346 1.88 -16.66 4.44
CA THR A 346 2.66 -15.76 3.56
C THR A 346 3.95 -15.29 4.25
N TRP A 347 3.93 -15.23 5.59
CA TRP A 347 5.04 -14.78 6.42
C TRP A 347 6.14 -15.82 6.65
N ASP A 348 5.98 -17.09 6.26
CA ASP A 348 6.95 -18.16 6.57
C ASP A 348 8.39 -17.87 6.10
N GLY A 349 8.51 -17.06 5.04
CA GLY A 349 9.77 -16.58 4.48
C GLY A 349 10.22 -15.21 4.98
N HIS A 350 9.50 -14.56 5.89
CA HIS A 350 9.78 -13.20 6.33
C HIS A 350 10.74 -13.19 7.52
N LEU A 351 11.56 -12.14 7.59
CA LEU A 351 12.43 -11.81 8.71
C LEU A 351 12.48 -10.28 8.82
N ALA A 352 12.43 -9.75 10.04
CA ALA A 352 12.68 -8.36 10.34
C ALA A 352 13.63 -8.25 11.54
N ILE A 353 14.69 -7.48 11.35
CA ILE A 353 15.60 -7.07 12.43
C ILE A 353 15.50 -5.57 12.55
N ALA A 354 14.63 -5.09 13.42
CA ALA A 354 14.24 -3.68 13.48
C ALA A 354 14.14 -3.19 14.93
N PRO A 355 14.28 -1.87 15.17
CA PRO A 355 14.07 -1.29 16.50
C PRO A 355 12.67 -1.58 17.03
N ASP A 356 12.53 -1.67 18.35
CA ASP A 356 11.22 -1.77 18.98
C ASP A 356 10.36 -0.52 18.73
N TRP A 357 9.07 -0.79 18.46
CA TRP A 357 8.09 0.22 18.09
C TRP A 357 7.81 1.21 19.24
N ASN A 358 8.15 0.88 20.48
CA ASN A 358 8.00 1.73 21.66
C ASN A 358 9.35 2.29 22.14
N ASP A 359 10.33 1.43 22.42
CA ASP A 359 11.70 1.80 22.80
C ASP A 359 12.70 1.52 21.66
N PRO A 360 13.12 2.54 20.88
CA PRO A 360 13.99 2.33 19.74
C PRO A 360 15.43 1.92 20.09
N ASN A 361 15.76 1.76 21.38
CA ASN A 361 17.04 1.20 21.82
C ASN A 361 17.02 -0.33 21.96
N GLU A 362 15.83 -0.93 21.96
CA GLU A 362 15.66 -2.38 21.91
C GLU A 362 15.48 -2.85 20.47
N TRP A 363 15.80 -4.12 20.23
CA TRP A 363 15.80 -4.70 18.90
C TRP A 363 14.90 -5.92 18.85
N TRP A 364 13.96 -5.93 17.91
CA TRP A 364 13.27 -7.13 17.49
C TRP A 364 14.12 -7.92 16.51
N PHE A 365 14.13 -9.22 16.72
CA PHE A 365 14.39 -10.27 15.76
C PHE A 365 13.04 -10.99 15.56
N SER A 366 12.25 -10.51 14.59
CA SER A 366 10.99 -11.15 14.24
C SER A 366 11.19 -12.06 13.03
N ILE A 367 10.79 -13.31 13.13
CA ILE A 367 11.01 -14.33 12.10
C ILE A 367 9.74 -15.12 11.87
N GLY A 368 9.43 -15.40 10.61
CA GLY A 368 8.21 -16.12 10.25
C GLY A 368 8.27 -17.64 10.45
N ASN A 369 9.47 -18.18 10.68
CA ASN A 369 9.67 -19.61 10.87
C ASN A 369 10.79 -19.89 11.89
N TYR A 370 10.37 -20.01 13.14
CA TYR A 370 11.10 -20.46 14.31
C TYR A 370 10.57 -21.86 14.68
N GLU A 371 11.14 -22.90 14.05
CA GLU A 371 10.64 -24.28 14.13
C GLU A 371 9.19 -24.48 13.61
N GLY A 372 8.84 -23.77 12.54
CA GLY A 372 7.54 -23.91 11.86
C GLY A 372 6.44 -22.98 12.34
N GLU A 373 6.72 -22.13 13.33
CA GLU A 373 5.85 -21.07 13.84
C GLU A 373 6.52 -19.70 13.68
N TYR A 374 5.77 -18.62 13.60
CA TYR A 374 6.37 -17.28 13.70
C TYR A 374 6.87 -17.02 15.13
N ALA A 375 7.82 -16.10 15.27
CA ALA A 375 8.26 -15.60 16.56
C ALA A 375 8.62 -14.12 16.50
N GLN A 376 8.30 -13.40 17.58
CA GLN A 376 8.79 -12.07 17.88
C GLN A 376 9.71 -12.17 19.10
N LEU A 377 11.01 -11.99 18.91
CA LEU A 377 12.04 -12.14 19.94
C LEU A 377 12.89 -10.87 20.04
N HIS A 378 13.42 -10.55 21.21
CA HIS A 378 14.39 -9.46 21.37
C HIS A 378 15.83 -9.98 21.31
N LEU A 379 16.75 -9.09 20.92
CA LEU A 379 18.18 -9.31 21.14
C LEU A 379 18.50 -9.16 22.64
N LEU A 380 18.97 -10.23 23.28
CA LEU A 380 19.23 -10.27 24.72
C LEU A 380 20.61 -9.70 25.07
N GLY A 381 20.63 -8.62 25.84
CA GLY A 381 21.84 -7.99 26.37
C GLY A 381 22.54 -7.07 25.36
N ASP A 382 23.81 -6.75 25.64
CA ASP A 382 24.64 -5.95 24.74
C ASP A 382 25.16 -6.84 23.60
N GLN A 383 24.59 -6.65 22.42
CA GLN A 383 24.83 -7.46 21.22
C GLN A 383 25.31 -6.53 20.09
N PRO A 384 25.99 -7.05 19.05
CA PRO A 384 26.34 -6.25 17.88
C PRO A 384 25.14 -5.48 17.32
N ASP A 385 25.32 -4.20 17.03
CA ASP A 385 24.23 -3.37 16.51
C ASP A 385 23.89 -3.81 15.06
N PRO A 386 22.63 -4.19 14.76
CA PRO A 386 22.24 -4.56 13.40
C PRO A 386 22.47 -3.48 12.33
N ARG A 387 22.58 -2.21 12.73
CA ARG A 387 22.94 -1.09 11.83
C ARG A 387 24.40 -1.13 11.42
N GLU A 388 25.24 -1.79 12.22
CA GLU A 388 26.68 -1.88 11.98
C GLU A 388 27.11 -3.21 11.39
N VAL A 389 26.32 -4.27 11.52
CA VAL A 389 26.60 -5.55 10.88
C VAL A 389 26.54 -5.42 9.35
N SER A 390 27.61 -5.83 8.69
CA SER A 390 27.83 -5.78 7.24
C SER A 390 28.61 -7.02 6.80
N VAL A 391 28.94 -7.13 5.51
CA VAL A 391 29.77 -8.23 4.96
C VAL A 391 31.10 -8.36 5.72
N ASP A 392 31.72 -7.24 6.11
CA ASP A 392 33.00 -7.23 6.83
C ASP A 392 32.91 -7.75 8.27
N SER A 393 31.69 -7.86 8.82
CA SER A 393 31.47 -8.40 10.17
C SER A 393 31.67 -9.91 10.24
N GLY A 394 31.54 -10.62 9.11
CA GLY A 394 31.50 -12.07 9.08
C GLY A 394 30.28 -12.64 9.81
N MET A 395 30.42 -13.84 10.36
CA MET A 395 29.35 -14.50 11.11
C MET A 395 29.17 -13.84 12.48
N VAL A 396 27.94 -13.45 12.78
CA VAL A 396 27.52 -12.84 14.05
C VAL A 396 26.51 -13.76 14.73
N THR A 397 26.65 -13.90 16.04
CA THR A 397 25.74 -14.68 16.90
C THR A 397 24.88 -13.72 17.71
N TYR A 398 23.57 -13.90 17.65
CA TYR A 398 22.61 -13.20 18.50
C TYR A 398 21.97 -14.14 19.50
N LEU A 399 21.90 -13.69 20.76
CA LEU A 399 21.10 -14.35 21.78
C LEU A 399 19.68 -13.78 21.74
N LEU A 400 18.68 -14.65 21.69
CA LEU A 400 17.28 -14.27 21.53
C LEU A 400 16.52 -14.52 22.84
N THR A 401 15.57 -13.64 23.16
CA THR A 401 14.70 -13.77 24.34
C THR A 401 13.26 -13.38 24.00
N PRO A 402 12.24 -13.98 24.64
CA PRO A 402 10.89 -13.44 24.56
C PRO A 402 10.86 -12.14 25.38
N SER A 403 10.14 -11.12 24.91
CA SER A 403 10.10 -9.76 25.50
C SER A 403 9.74 -9.66 27.00
N THR A 404 9.36 -10.76 27.64
CA THR A 404 8.82 -10.81 29.00
C THR A 404 9.77 -11.43 30.03
N THR A 405 10.94 -11.93 29.61
CA THR A 405 11.91 -12.58 30.51
C THR A 405 13.34 -12.08 30.22
N ASN A 406 14.26 -12.36 31.14
CA ASN A 406 15.70 -12.25 30.90
C ASN A 406 16.31 -13.61 30.54
N ASP A 407 15.46 -14.58 30.18
CA ASP A 407 15.88 -15.93 29.86
C ASP A 407 16.04 -16.06 28.35
N SER A 408 17.13 -16.69 27.92
CA SER A 408 17.36 -17.00 26.51
C SER A 408 16.31 -17.99 26.00
N ASP A 409 15.70 -17.69 24.85
CA ASP A 409 14.84 -18.61 24.10
C ASP A 409 15.63 -19.40 23.05
N GLY A 410 16.77 -18.88 22.61
CA GLY A 410 17.63 -19.55 21.65
C GLY A 410 18.67 -18.62 21.03
N VAL A 411 19.31 -19.08 19.97
CA VAL A 411 20.39 -18.36 19.28
C VAL A 411 20.03 -18.17 17.81
N ALA A 412 20.42 -17.03 17.23
CA ALA A 412 20.48 -16.87 15.78
C ALA A 412 21.94 -16.71 15.33
N LEU A 413 22.33 -17.42 14.27
CA LEU A 413 23.50 -17.08 13.48
C LEU A 413 23.08 -16.26 12.28
N VAL A 414 23.79 -15.16 12.03
CA VAL A 414 23.62 -14.33 10.85
C VAL A 414 24.95 -14.06 10.18
N GLU A 415 24.99 -14.06 8.85
CA GLU A 415 26.19 -13.71 8.08
C GLU A 415 25.74 -12.95 6.83
N MET A 416 26.08 -11.66 6.75
CA MET A 416 25.92 -10.88 5.53
C MET A 416 26.90 -11.41 4.48
N ILE A 417 26.40 -11.96 3.38
CA ILE A 417 27.21 -12.53 2.29
C ILE A 417 27.20 -11.65 1.03
N GLY A 418 26.45 -10.56 1.06
CA GLY A 418 26.42 -9.46 0.10
C GLY A 418 25.64 -8.28 0.69
N ASP A 419 25.61 -7.14 0.00
CA ASP A 419 24.96 -5.92 0.52
C ASP A 419 23.45 -6.11 0.79
N ARG A 420 22.82 -7.01 0.04
CA ARG A 420 21.40 -7.36 0.15
C ARG A 420 21.17 -8.87 0.18
N THR A 421 22.11 -9.62 0.76
CA THR A 421 21.95 -11.08 0.92
C THR A 421 22.56 -11.53 2.24
N VAL A 422 21.79 -12.28 3.03
CA VAL A 422 22.18 -12.73 4.37
C VAL A 422 21.85 -14.19 4.58
N LYS A 423 22.74 -14.95 5.21
CA LYS A 423 22.43 -16.28 5.75
C LYS A 423 21.91 -16.13 7.16
N VAL A 424 20.84 -16.82 7.47
CA VAL A 424 20.26 -16.85 8.82
C VAL A 424 19.86 -18.27 9.19
N GLU A 425 20.20 -18.67 10.41
CA GLU A 425 19.73 -19.90 11.03
C GLU A 425 19.43 -19.64 12.49
N VAL A 426 18.30 -20.18 12.96
CA VAL A 426 17.85 -20.06 14.35
C VAL A 426 17.94 -21.42 15.03
N PHE A 427 18.32 -21.40 16.31
CA PHE A 427 18.54 -22.56 17.16
C PHE A 427 17.74 -22.41 18.46
N PRO A 428 16.45 -22.75 18.45
CA PRO A 428 15.61 -22.66 19.65
C PRO A 428 16.14 -23.55 20.78
N GLY A 429 16.08 -23.03 22.00
CA GLY A 429 16.52 -23.70 23.22
C GLY A 429 18.03 -23.92 23.38
N LEU A 430 18.85 -23.57 22.38
CA LEU A 430 20.31 -23.72 22.47
C LEU A 430 20.98 -22.47 23.03
N THR A 431 22.15 -22.68 23.62
CA THR A 431 23.05 -21.63 24.09
C THR A 431 24.15 -21.33 23.07
N PRO A 432 24.82 -20.15 23.12
CA PRO A 432 25.89 -19.81 22.19
C PRO A 432 27.03 -20.84 22.11
N ASP A 433 27.37 -21.49 23.23
CA ASP A 433 28.45 -22.48 23.29
C ASP A 433 28.08 -23.81 22.59
N GLU A 434 26.79 -24.07 22.37
CA GLU A 434 26.28 -25.26 21.68
C GLU A 434 26.21 -25.07 20.15
N VAL A 435 26.31 -23.82 19.68
CA VAL A 435 26.18 -23.45 18.26
C VAL A 435 27.57 -23.21 17.65
N VAL A 436 28.06 -24.17 16.87
CA VAL A 436 29.41 -24.14 16.28
C VAL A 436 29.48 -23.48 14.90
N GLY A 437 28.34 -23.24 14.26
CA GLY A 437 28.21 -22.67 12.92
C GLY A 437 26.91 -23.07 12.24
N PHE A 438 26.71 -22.59 11.01
CA PHE A 438 25.56 -22.96 10.18
C PHE A 438 25.52 -24.47 9.90
N THR A 439 24.30 -25.01 9.80
CA THR A 439 24.00 -26.38 9.36
C THR A 439 23.38 -26.39 7.96
N ASP A 440 22.92 -27.54 7.50
CA ASP A 440 22.17 -27.68 6.25
C ASP A 440 20.76 -27.02 6.32
N ALA A 441 20.31 -26.59 7.51
CA ALA A 441 19.05 -25.88 7.71
C ALA A 441 19.13 -24.36 7.49
N VAL A 442 20.34 -23.81 7.27
CA VAL A 442 20.55 -22.38 7.01
C VAL A 442 19.69 -21.92 5.83
N ARG A 443 19.04 -20.76 5.99
CA ARG A 443 18.27 -20.11 4.93
C ARG A 443 19.03 -18.89 4.44
N VAL A 444 18.91 -18.62 3.14
CA VAL A 444 19.41 -17.40 2.53
C VAL A 444 18.23 -16.46 2.35
N TYR A 445 18.37 -15.24 2.87
CA TYR A 445 17.42 -14.16 2.69
C TYR A 445 18.02 -13.11 1.77
N GLU A 446 17.15 -12.45 1.02
CA GLU A 446 17.44 -11.32 0.15
C GLU A 446 16.49 -10.17 0.44
N ARG A 447 16.88 -8.99 -0.03
CA ARG A 447 16.00 -7.84 -0.06
C ARG A 447 16.33 -6.93 -1.21
#